data_AF-A0A7X8N023-F1
#
_entry.id   AF-A0A7X8N023-F1
#
_cell.length_a   1.000
_cell.length_b   1.000
_cell.length_c   1.000
_cell.angle_alpha   90.00
_cell.angle_beta   90.00
_cell.angle_gamma   90.00
#
_symmetry.space_group_name_H-M   'P 1'
#
loop_
_entity.id
_entity.type
_entity.pdbx_description
1 polymer ?
#
loop_
_entity_poly.entity_id
_entity_poly.type
_entity_poly.pdbx_seq_one_letter_code
_entity_poly.pdbx_strand_id
1 'polypeptide(L)' 'MTHAHSLVYETMEEAADEILALISKFVDVNTFFIAKNDKKDVNIIHAFNRNDVVLPSGFETLYRDSY' A
#
# COMPACT_ATOMS: atom_id res chain seq x y z
N MET A 1 3.96 19.11 25.53
CA MET A 1 4.88 17.99 25.28
C MET A 1 4.11 17.00 24.42
N THR A 2 4.46 16.86 23.15
CA THR A 2 3.75 15.96 22.24
C THR A 2 4.32 14.58 22.44
N HIS A 3 3.57 13.67 23.06
CA HIS A 3 3.94 12.27 23.09
C HIS A 3 3.89 11.74 21.66
N ALA A 4 5.05 11.53 21.04
CA ALA A 4 5.14 10.67 19.88
C ALA A 4 4.78 9.27 20.37
N HIS A 5 3.52 8.86 20.17
CA HIS A 5 3.17 7.45 20.26
C HIS A 5 4.08 6.73 19.28
N SER A 6 4.97 5.85 19.78
CA SER A 6 5.60 4.89 18.88
C SER A 6 4.48 4.01 18.34
N LEU A 7 4.18 4.15 17.05
CA LEU A 7 3.32 3.22 16.36
C LEU A 7 4.09 1.89 16.31
N VAL A 8 3.76 1.00 17.24
CA VAL A 8 4.26 -0.36 17.23
C VAL A 8 3.30 -1.13 16.33
N TYR A 9 3.73 -1.40 15.11
CA TYR A 9 3.02 -2.25 14.17
C TYR A 9 3.47 -3.70 14.38
N GLU A 10 2.54 -4.64 14.44
CA GLU A 10 2.86 -6.06 14.58
C GLU A 10 3.29 -6.64 13.22
N THR A 11 2.75 -6.09 12.13
CA THR A 11 3.01 -6.52 10.76
C THR A 11 3.28 -5.35 9.80
N MET A 12 3.91 -5.63 8.66
CA MET A 12 4.12 -4.62 7.61
C MET A 12 2.79 -4.20 6.98
N GLU A 13 1.85 -5.14 6.94
CA GLU A 13 0.49 -5.00 6.43
C GLU A 13 -0.30 -3.98 7.25
N GLU A 14 -0.23 -4.05 8.58
CA GLU A 14 -0.86 -3.06 9.47
C GLU A 14 -0.29 -1.65 9.27
N ALA A 15 1.03 -1.54 9.16
CA ALA A 15 1.68 -0.26 8.90
C ALA A 15 1.29 0.32 7.53
N ALA A 16 1.21 -0.56 6.52
CA ALA A 16 0.84 -0.23 5.16
C ALA A 16 -0.59 0.33 5.08
N ASP A 17 -1.56 -0.32 5.73
CA ASP A 17 -2.96 0.11 5.75
C ASP A 17 -3.14 1.48 6.40
N GLU A 18 -2.49 1.75 7.52
CA GLU A 18 -2.59 3.07 8.18
C GLU A 18 -1.97 4.19 7.34
N ILE A 19 -0.79 3.97 6.77
CA ILE A 19 -0.12 4.96 5.90
C ILE A 19 -0.98 5.23 4.66
N LEU A 20 -1.56 4.18 4.07
CA LEU A 20 -2.43 4.29 2.91
C LEU A 20 -3.70 5.10 3.23
N ALA A 21 -4.33 4.82 4.36
CA ALA A 21 -5.49 5.56 4.86
C ALA A 21 -5.16 7.03 5.19
N LEU A 22 -3.94 7.32 5.63
CA LEU A 22 -3.48 8.68 5.87
C LEU A 22 -3.26 9.42 4.55
N ILE A 23 -2.46 8.86 3.64
CA ILE A 23 -2.10 9.50 2.36
C ILE A 23 -3.33 9.75 1.50
N SER A 24 -4.27 8.80 1.45
CA SER A 24 -5.51 8.93 0.67
C SER A 24 -6.40 10.12 1.07
N LYS A 25 -6.23 10.69 2.27
CA LYS A 25 -6.94 11.89 2.73
C LYS A 25 -6.30 13.19 2.23
N PHE A 26 -5.01 13.18 1.93
CA PHE A 26 -4.25 14.38 1.58
C PHE A 26 -3.87 14.45 0.09
N VAL A 27 -3.91 13.32 -0.61
CA VAL A 27 -3.53 13.22 -2.01
C VAL A 27 -4.76 12.91 -2.86
N ASP A 28 -5.03 13.74 -3.86
CA ASP A 28 -6.13 13.54 -4.80
C ASP A 28 -5.72 12.61 -5.96
N VAL A 29 -5.58 11.32 -5.65
CA VAL A 29 -5.29 10.27 -6.63
C VAL A 29 -6.35 9.17 -6.56
N ASN A 30 -6.64 8.54 -7.69
CA ASN A 30 -7.59 7.44 -7.73
C ASN A 30 -7.03 6.19 -7.05
N THR A 31 -5.77 5.83 -7.35
CA THR A 31 -5.18 4.55 -6.89
C THR A 31 -3.84 4.78 -6.22
N PHE A 32 -3.65 4.15 -5.06
CA PHE A 32 -2.38 4.06 -4.36
C PHE A 32 -2.21 2.63 -3.87
N PHE A 33 -1.03 2.04 -4.00
CA PHE A 33 -0.81 0.66 -3.57
C PHE A 33 0.59 0.47 -3.00
N ILE A 34 0.75 -0.57 -2.20
CA ILE A 34 2.01 -0.98 -1.60
C ILE A 34 2.36 -2.35 -2.15
N ALA A 35 3.52 -2.41 -2.79
CA ALA A 35 4.04 -3.62 -3.42
C ALA A 35 5.29 -4.10 -2.67
N LYS A 36 5.35 -5.40 -2.39
CA LYS A 36 6.60 -6.07 -2.02
C LYS A 36 7.25 -6.57 -3.28
N ASN A 37 8.49 -6.15 -3.49
CA ASN A 37 9.30 -6.55 -4.63
C ASN A 37 10.60 -7.18 -4.12
N ASP A 38 10.82 -8.45 -4.43
CA ASP A 38 12.03 -9.20 -4.06
C ASP A 38 12.94 -9.47 -5.27
N LYS A 39 12.72 -8.75 -6.38
CA LYS A 39 13.34 -8.89 -7.70
C LYS A 39 12.95 -10.15 -8.47
N LYS A 40 12.06 -11.00 -7.94
CA LYS A 40 11.46 -12.12 -8.65
C LYS A 40 9.97 -11.87 -8.87
N ASP A 41 9.28 -11.57 -7.78
CA ASP A 41 7.85 -11.37 -7.73
C ASP A 41 7.53 -9.94 -7.27
N VAL A 42 6.45 -9.39 -7.82
CA VAL A 42 5.86 -8.15 -7.35
C VAL A 42 4.47 -8.48 -6.83
N ASN A 43 4.36 -8.49 -5.51
CA ASN A 43 3.11 -8.80 -4.83
C ASN A 43 2.52 -7.51 -4.31
N ILE A 44 1.33 -7.18 -4.81
CA ILE A 44 0.58 -6.02 -4.37
C ILE A 44 -0.14 -6.42 -3.09
N ILE A 45 0.41 -5.98 -1.96
CA ILE A 45 -0.06 -6.40 -0.64
C ILE A 45 -1.33 -5.62 -0.28
N HIS A 46 -1.34 -4.31 -0.58
CA HIS A 46 -2.46 -3.43 -0.30
C HIS A 46 -2.70 -2.46 -1.46
N ALA A 47 -3.96 -2.24 -1.81
CA ALA A 47 -4.36 -1.28 -2.82
C ALA A 47 -5.58 -0.47 -2.34
N PHE A 48 -5.45 0.85 -2.39
CA PHE A 48 -6.54 1.80 -2.23
C PHE A 48 -6.98 2.25 -3.62
N ASN A 49 -8.28 2.16 -3.89
CA ASN A 49 -8.92 2.70 -5.07
C ASN A 49 -10.07 3.59 -4.59
N ARG A 50 -10.10 4.86 -4.97
CA ARG A 50 -11.12 5.81 -4.50
C ARG A 50 -12.43 5.65 -5.25
N ASN A 51 -12.40 5.77 -6.57
CA ASN A 51 -13.59 5.80 -7.42
C ASN A 51 -13.64 4.57 -8.33
N ASP A 52 -12.51 4.25 -8.99
CA ASP A 52 -12.41 3.15 -9.92
C ASP A 52 -11.41 2.10 -9.43
N VAL A 53 -11.80 0.83 -9.48
CA VAL A 53 -10.90 -0.30 -9.18
C VAL A 53 -9.93 -0.49 -10.35
N VAL A 54 -8.80 0.22 -10.30
CA VAL A 54 -7.72 0.06 -11.27
C VAL A 54 -6.87 -1.16 -10.92
N LEU A 55 -6.70 -1.42 -9.62
CA LEU A 55 -5.84 -2.50 -9.15
C LEU A 55 -6.48 -3.23 -7.96
N PRO A 56 -6.92 -4.48 -8.14
CA PRO A 56 -7.54 -5.24 -7.06
C PRO A 56 -6.51 -5.63 -5.98
N SER A 57 -6.94 -5.67 -4.72
CA SER A 57 -6.11 -6.16 -3.61
C SER A 57 -5.74 -7.63 -3.82
N GLY A 58 -4.50 -8.00 -3.51
CA GLY A 58 -3.99 -9.35 -3.76
C GLY A 58 -3.62 -9.63 -5.22
N PHE A 59 -3.48 -8.60 -6.05
CA PHE A 59 -2.92 -8.74 -7.39
C PHE A 59 -1.44 -9.13 -7.31
N GLU A 60 -1.07 -10.21 -7.97
CA GLU A 60 0.31 -10.68 -8.09
C GLU A 60 0.74 -10.62 -9.56
N THR A 61 1.94 -10.10 -9.81
CA THR A 61 2.55 -10.10 -11.13
C THR A 61 4.04 -10.40 -11.04
N LEU A 62 4.60 -10.92 -12.14
CA LEU A 62 6.04 -11.14 -12.21
C LEU A 62 6.78 -9.81 -12.27
N TYR A 63 7.96 -9.74 -11.65
CA TYR A 63 8.76 -8.52 -11.68
C TYR A 63 9.06 -8.03 -13.11
N ARG A 64 9.26 -8.95 -14.05
CA ARG A 64 9.51 -8.63 -15.46
C ARG A 64 8.34 -7.90 -16.13
N ASP A 65 7.13 -8.11 -15.63
CA ASP A 65 5.89 -7.61 -16.21
C ASP A 65 5.32 -6.42 -15.41
N SER A 66 6.14 -5.85 -14.50
CA SER A 66 5.77 -4.73 -13.60
C SER A 66 6.18 -3.33 -14.10
N TYR A 67 6.58 -3.21 -15.38
CA TYR A 67 7.03 -1.97 -16.05
C TYR A 67 5.96 -1.34 -16.93
#